data_AF-I4YVT0-F1
#
_entry.id   AF-I4YVT0-F1
#
_cell.length_a   1.000
_cell.length_b   1.000
_cell.length_c   1.000
_cell.angle_alpha   90.00
_cell.angle_beta   90.00
_cell.angle_gamma   90.00
#
_symmetry.space_group_name_H-M   'P 1'
#
loop_
_entity.id
_entity.type
_entity.pdbx_description
1 polymer ?
#
loop_
_entity_poly.entity_id
_entity_poly.type
_entity_poly.pdbx_seq_one_letter_code
_entity_poly.pdbx_strand_id
1 'polypeptide(L)'
;MNRHVLLCIAIVPALAGLPSCSDQPEQAAALRIAGGDPGRGRALIQAYGCGTCHTISGVRGARGKVGPELRDYAQQHLLAGFLPNTPQNLIAWLVDPVALKPRTGMPAQGLTELEARHVASYLYTLGSGGNPVYPPDPPLPLRGREDTTADLPQPAPRPSETEPRTRRIVPHQTSGADSKT
;
A
#
# COMPACT_ATOMS: atom_id res chain seq x y z
N MET A 1 7.14 83.07 33.82
CA MET A 1 7.98 82.01 33.23
C MET A 1 7.19 80.71 33.25
N ASN A 2 6.82 80.25 32.06
CA ASN A 2 6.11 79.01 31.80
C ASN A 2 6.98 77.79 32.13
N ARG A 3 6.37 76.67 32.55
CA ARG A 3 6.11 75.50 31.67
C ARG A 3 5.56 74.32 32.47
N HIS A 4 4.47 73.79 31.94
CA HIS A 4 3.65 72.71 32.45
C HIS A 4 4.44 71.38 32.54
N VAL A 5 4.27 70.68 33.67
CA VAL A 5 4.69 69.29 33.87
C VAL A 5 3.82 68.41 33.00
N LEU A 6 4.37 67.89 31.91
CA LEU A 6 3.71 66.90 31.05
C LEU A 6 3.72 65.55 31.76
N LEU A 7 2.55 65.15 32.26
CA LEU A 7 2.24 63.80 32.72
C LEU A 7 2.07 62.91 31.48
N CYS A 8 3.13 62.24 31.03
CA CYS A 8 3.03 61.19 30.02
C CYS A 8 2.57 59.89 30.69
N ILE A 9 1.26 59.66 30.66
CA ILE A 9 0.63 58.37 30.95
C ILE A 9 1.08 57.39 29.85
N ALA A 10 2.04 56.53 30.15
CA ALA A 10 2.36 55.39 29.30
C ALA A 10 1.43 54.24 29.68
N ILE A 11 0.33 54.10 28.92
CA ILE A 11 -0.53 52.92 28.95
C ILE A 11 0.30 51.77 28.36
N VAL A 12 0.72 50.83 29.20
CA VAL A 12 1.34 49.57 28.77
C VAL A 12 0.19 48.63 28.38
N PRO A 13 0.00 48.29 27.10
CA PRO A 13 -0.96 47.26 26.75
C PRO A 13 -0.34 45.91 27.11
N ALA A 14 -0.82 45.30 28.20
CA ALA A 14 -0.58 43.91 28.50
C ALA A 14 -1.36 43.05 27.48
N LEU A 15 -0.79 42.89 26.29
CA LEU A 15 -1.28 41.94 25.29
C LEU A 15 -0.94 40.54 25.79
N ALA A 16 -1.95 39.90 26.38
CA ALA A 16 -1.96 38.50 26.74
C ALA A 16 -1.55 37.66 25.52
N GLY A 17 -0.38 37.03 25.61
CA GLY A 17 0.04 36.00 24.67
C GLY A 17 -0.84 34.79 24.88
N LEU A 18 -1.82 34.59 24.00
CA LEU A 18 -2.44 33.28 23.85
C LEU A 18 -1.35 32.31 23.36
N PRO A 19 -1.20 31.11 23.96
CA PRO A 19 -0.36 30.09 23.37
C PRO A 19 -0.97 29.78 22.00
N SER A 20 -0.26 30.18 20.94
CA SER A 20 -0.53 29.66 19.61
C SER A 20 -0.25 28.17 19.71
N CYS A 21 -1.30 27.36 19.86
CA CYS A 21 -1.25 25.98 19.43
C CYS A 21 -0.93 26.03 17.94
N SER A 22 0.36 26.00 17.63
CA SER A 22 0.79 25.56 16.32
C SER A 22 0.31 24.11 16.23
N ASP A 23 -0.86 23.90 15.63
CA ASP A 23 -1.07 22.73 14.80
C ASP A 23 0.03 22.80 13.75
N GLN A 24 1.22 22.31 14.11
CA GLN A 24 2.12 21.77 13.12
C GLN A 24 1.23 20.84 12.30
N PRO A 25 1.10 21.01 10.98
CA PRO A 25 0.52 19.95 10.18
C PRO A 25 1.34 18.73 10.56
N GLU A 26 0.74 17.83 11.33
CA GLU A 26 1.28 16.52 11.69
C GLU A 26 1.83 16.03 10.36
N GLN A 27 3.15 16.00 10.23
CA GLN A 27 3.76 15.71 8.95
C GLN A 27 3.08 14.43 8.47
N ALA A 28 2.32 14.54 7.38
CA ALA A 28 1.47 13.48 6.85
C ALA A 28 2.30 12.32 6.26
N ALA A 29 3.36 11.90 6.93
CA ALA A 29 4.60 11.53 6.28
C ALA A 29 5.16 10.23 6.85
N ALA A 30 5.01 9.17 6.05
CA ALA A 30 5.57 7.83 6.21
C ALA A 30 5.05 6.99 7.40
N LEU A 31 4.60 5.78 7.07
CA LEU A 31 4.24 4.72 8.02
C LEU A 31 5.34 4.54 9.07
N ARG A 32 5.00 4.65 10.35
CA ARG A 32 5.94 4.39 11.44
C ARG A 32 5.82 2.94 11.90
N ILE A 33 6.91 2.19 11.80
CA ILE A 33 7.02 0.85 12.37
C ILE A 33 7.62 0.96 13.76
N ALA A 34 6.94 0.43 14.78
CA ALA A 34 7.45 0.43 16.15
C ALA A 34 8.83 -0.25 16.23
N GLY A 35 9.78 0.45 16.85
CA GLY A 35 11.18 0.02 16.96
C GLY A 35 12.00 0.16 15.66
N GLY A 36 11.39 0.64 14.58
CA GLY A 36 12.03 0.86 13.29
C GLY A 36 12.74 2.21 13.20
N ASP A 37 13.83 2.24 12.43
CA ASP A 37 14.64 3.43 12.16
C ASP A 37 15.10 3.35 10.70
N PRO A 38 14.65 4.27 9.82
CA PRO A 38 14.96 4.20 8.40
C PRO A 38 16.44 4.49 8.09
N GLY A 39 17.15 5.25 8.92
CA GLY A 39 18.59 5.50 8.76
C GLY A 39 19.41 4.24 8.99
N ARG A 40 19.12 3.50 10.07
CA ARG A 40 19.67 2.17 10.33
C ARG A 40 19.25 1.18 9.25
N GLY A 41 18.01 1.23 8.81
CA GLY A 41 17.49 0.41 7.71
C GLY A 41 18.30 0.56 6.44
N ARG A 42 18.59 1.80 6.02
CA ARG A 42 19.45 2.09 4.87
C ARG A 42 20.83 1.45 4.99
N ALA A 43 21.44 1.54 6.18
CA ALA A 43 22.75 0.95 6.43
C ALA A 43 22.71 -0.59 6.38
N LEU A 44 21.68 -1.20 6.96
CA LEU A 44 21.46 -2.65 6.92
C LEU A 44 21.20 -3.16 5.50
N ILE A 45 20.39 -2.47 4.70
CA ILE A 45 20.15 -2.82 3.28
C ILE A 45 21.45 -2.89 2.50
N GLN A 46 22.39 -1.98 2.79
CA GLN A 46 23.72 -2.00 2.20
C GLN A 46 24.57 -3.16 2.75
N ALA A 47 24.58 -3.38 4.07
CA ALA A 47 25.39 -4.41 4.71
C ALA A 47 24.97 -5.84 4.31
N TYR A 48 23.67 -6.11 4.25
CA TYR A 48 23.09 -7.40 3.87
C TYR A 48 23.01 -7.63 2.35
N GLY A 49 23.57 -6.72 1.55
CA GLY A 49 23.73 -6.92 0.11
C GLY A 49 22.43 -6.92 -0.69
N CYS A 50 21.33 -6.36 -0.17
CA CYS A 50 20.03 -6.34 -0.85
C CYS A 50 20.10 -5.68 -2.24
N GLY A 51 21.02 -4.70 -2.39
CA GLY A 51 21.30 -4.00 -3.64
C GLY A 51 21.90 -4.84 -4.77
N THR A 52 22.34 -6.07 -4.48
CA THR A 52 22.81 -7.04 -5.50
C THR A 52 21.66 -7.48 -6.39
N CYS A 53 20.47 -7.66 -5.80
CA CYS A 53 19.29 -8.13 -6.51
C CYS A 53 18.34 -6.99 -6.87
N HIS A 54 18.21 -5.98 -6.01
CA HIS A 54 17.23 -4.90 -6.17
C HIS A 54 17.89 -3.56 -6.53
N THR A 55 17.16 -2.75 -7.28
CA THR A 55 17.43 -1.32 -7.42
C THR A 55 16.71 -0.59 -6.30
N ILE A 56 17.46 0.18 -5.49
CA ILE A 56 16.94 0.80 -4.27
C ILE A 56 17.39 2.26 -4.21
N SER A 57 16.44 3.18 -4.40
CA SER A 57 16.69 4.62 -4.34
C SER A 57 17.32 5.01 -3.01
N GLY A 58 18.37 5.84 -3.06
CA GLY A 58 19.09 6.29 -1.87
C GLY A 58 20.10 5.30 -1.30
N VAL A 59 20.17 4.04 -1.74
CA VAL A 59 21.20 3.10 -1.27
C VAL A 59 22.35 3.03 -2.27
N ARG A 60 23.56 3.41 -1.82
CA ARG A 60 24.74 3.45 -2.69
C ARG A 60 25.04 2.06 -3.27
N GLY A 61 25.09 1.99 -4.59
CA GLY A 61 25.44 0.76 -5.32
C GLY A 61 24.28 -0.22 -5.52
N ALA A 62 23.09 0.03 -4.96
CA ALA A 62 21.93 -0.82 -5.13
C ALA A 62 21.29 -0.63 -6.51
N ARG A 63 21.81 -1.37 -7.49
CA ARG A 63 21.44 -1.31 -8.92
C ARG A 63 21.10 -2.70 -9.48
N GLY A 64 20.81 -3.65 -8.61
CA GLY A 64 20.42 -5.01 -8.99
C GLY A 64 19.12 -5.02 -9.80
N LYS A 65 19.00 -6.01 -10.68
CA LYS A 65 17.83 -6.21 -11.56
C LYS A 65 17.27 -7.64 -11.54
N VAL A 66 17.78 -8.47 -10.62
CA VAL A 66 17.29 -9.85 -10.43
C VAL A 66 15.92 -9.81 -9.74
N GLY A 67 15.79 -8.97 -8.71
CA GLY A 67 14.53 -8.65 -8.07
C GLY A 67 13.88 -7.39 -8.67
N PRO A 68 12.60 -7.13 -8.34
CA PRO A 68 11.91 -5.92 -8.76
C PRO A 68 12.58 -4.66 -8.21
N GLU A 69 12.40 -3.54 -8.90
CA GLU A 69 12.81 -2.22 -8.42
C GLU A 69 11.96 -1.78 -7.22
N LEU A 70 12.59 -1.18 -6.21
CA LEU A 70 11.92 -0.80 -4.94
C LEU A 70 11.74 0.72 -4.77
N ARG A 71 11.95 1.52 -5.83
CA ARG A 71 11.92 3.00 -5.75
C ARG A 71 10.61 3.58 -5.20
N ASP A 72 9.50 2.91 -5.49
CA ASP A 72 8.14 3.31 -5.10
C ASP A 72 7.50 2.25 -4.19
N TYR A 73 8.31 1.64 -3.33
CA TYR A 73 7.88 0.51 -2.49
C TYR A 73 6.67 0.86 -1.61
N ALA A 74 6.62 2.07 -1.06
CA ALA A 74 5.52 2.49 -0.18
C ALA A 74 4.15 2.52 -0.88
N GLN A 75 4.13 2.55 -2.22
CA GLN A 75 2.91 2.54 -3.03
C GLN A 75 2.47 1.12 -3.42
N GLN A 76 3.26 0.10 -3.09
CA GLN A 76 2.93 -1.29 -3.44
C GLN A 76 1.83 -1.81 -2.52
N HIS A 77 0.76 -2.34 -3.10
CA HIS A 77 -0.32 -2.98 -2.33
C HIS A 77 0.02 -4.43 -1.95
N LEU A 78 0.80 -5.11 -2.79
CA LEU A 78 1.16 -6.52 -2.61
C LEU A 78 2.67 -6.69 -2.41
N LEU A 79 3.02 -7.33 -1.31
CA LEU A 79 4.35 -7.84 -1.02
C LEU A 79 4.60 -9.13 -1.81
N ALA A 80 5.70 -9.14 -2.58
CA ALA A 80 6.12 -10.24 -3.44
C ALA A 80 5.02 -10.78 -4.38
N GLY A 81 4.04 -9.91 -4.69
CA GLY A 81 2.91 -10.18 -5.57
C GLY A 81 1.82 -11.09 -4.99
N PHE A 82 1.82 -11.41 -3.69
CA PHE A 82 0.85 -12.36 -3.13
C PHE A 82 0.34 -12.07 -1.71
N LEU A 83 1.09 -11.32 -0.89
CA LEU A 83 0.65 -10.91 0.45
C LEU A 83 0.24 -9.45 0.46
N PRO A 84 -0.74 -9.02 1.28
CA PRO A 84 -0.93 -7.61 1.58
C PRO A 84 0.37 -6.97 2.11
N ASN A 85 0.73 -5.79 1.61
CA ASN A 85 1.94 -5.08 2.03
C ASN A 85 1.77 -4.34 3.37
N THR A 86 1.60 -5.09 4.45
CA THR A 86 1.60 -4.56 5.82
C THR A 86 3.00 -4.63 6.44
N PRO A 87 3.33 -3.79 7.44
CA PRO A 87 4.60 -3.87 8.15
C PRO A 87 4.91 -5.27 8.68
N GLN A 88 3.92 -5.93 9.26
CA GLN A 88 4.04 -7.26 9.84
C GLN A 88 4.43 -8.29 8.77
N ASN A 89 3.77 -8.26 7.62
CA ASN A 89 4.07 -9.16 6.51
C ASN A 89 5.46 -8.88 5.92
N LEU A 90 5.83 -7.60 5.77
CA LEU A 90 7.16 -7.24 5.28
C LEU A 90 8.27 -7.67 6.24
N ILE A 91 8.09 -7.46 7.55
CA ILE A 91 9.06 -7.90 8.56
C ILE A 91 9.21 -9.42 8.50
N ALA A 92 8.12 -10.18 8.46
CA ALA A 92 8.17 -11.63 8.36
C ALA A 92 8.87 -12.10 7.08
N TRP A 93 8.60 -11.44 5.94
CA TRP A 93 9.26 -11.72 4.66
C TRP A 93 10.75 -11.41 4.66
N LEU A 94 11.18 -10.34 5.32
CA LEU A 94 12.59 -9.98 5.43
C LEU A 94 13.38 -10.97 6.31
N VAL A 95 12.71 -11.55 7.31
CA VAL A 95 13.30 -12.57 8.21
C VAL A 95 13.40 -13.93 7.50
N ASP A 96 12.29 -14.44 6.98
CA ASP A 96 12.24 -15.74 6.31
C ASP A 96 11.27 -15.76 5.10
N PRO A 97 11.74 -15.36 3.91
CA PRO A 97 10.91 -15.34 2.72
C PRO A 97 10.57 -16.76 2.21
N VAL A 98 11.41 -17.78 2.49
CA VAL A 98 11.20 -19.16 2.03
C VAL A 98 10.09 -19.83 2.84
N ALA A 99 9.96 -19.53 4.13
CA ALA A 99 8.82 -19.98 4.94
C ALA A 99 7.48 -19.46 4.42
N LEU A 100 7.44 -18.22 3.90
CA LEU A 100 6.21 -17.62 3.36
C LEU A 100 5.93 -18.02 1.90
N LYS A 101 6.99 -18.19 1.09
CA LYS A 101 6.88 -18.61 -0.32
C LYS A 101 8.04 -19.55 -0.65
N PRO A 102 7.86 -20.88 -0.52
CA PRO A 102 8.96 -21.86 -0.66
C PRO A 102 9.74 -21.82 -1.98
N ARG A 103 9.12 -21.33 -3.06
CA ARG A 103 9.75 -21.18 -4.39
C ARG A 103 10.17 -19.74 -4.71
N THR A 104 10.35 -18.91 -3.70
CA THR A 104 10.87 -17.54 -3.88
C THR A 104 12.33 -17.57 -4.30
N GLY A 105 12.73 -16.60 -5.14
CA GLY A 105 14.14 -16.37 -5.48
C GLY A 105 14.89 -15.50 -4.46
N MET A 106 14.18 -14.91 -3.48
CA MET A 106 14.80 -14.12 -2.42
C MET A 106 15.23 -15.03 -1.27
N PRO A 107 16.54 -15.14 -0.96
CA PRO A 107 17.00 -15.98 0.15
C PRO A 107 16.76 -15.32 1.51
N ALA A 108 16.83 -16.12 2.58
CA ALA A 108 16.87 -15.61 3.94
C ALA A 108 18.23 -14.94 4.19
N GLN A 109 18.22 -13.64 4.47
CA GLN A 109 19.45 -12.85 4.65
C GLN A 109 20.06 -12.98 6.05
N GLY A 110 19.34 -13.62 7.00
CA GLY A 110 19.77 -13.72 8.40
C GLY A 110 19.53 -12.43 9.20
N LEU A 111 18.54 -11.63 8.82
CA LEU A 111 18.10 -10.48 9.60
C LEU A 111 17.38 -10.96 10.87
N THR A 112 17.70 -10.34 12.00
CA THR A 112 16.83 -10.40 13.18
C THR A 112 15.54 -9.62 12.94
N GLU A 113 14.51 -9.85 13.74
CA GLU A 113 13.26 -9.12 13.64
C GLU A 113 13.45 -7.59 13.82
N LEU A 114 14.33 -7.17 14.73
CA LEU A 114 14.63 -5.76 14.94
C LEU A 114 15.31 -5.12 13.72
N GLU A 115 16.27 -5.81 13.11
CA GLU A 115 16.91 -5.33 11.89
C GLU A 115 15.90 -5.27 10.73
N ALA A 116 15.03 -6.28 10.61
CA ALA A 116 13.95 -6.27 9.64
C ALA A 116 12.99 -5.08 9.83
N ARG A 117 12.68 -4.68 11.08
CA ARG A 117 11.90 -3.46 11.37
C ARG A 117 12.60 -2.19 10.89
N HIS A 118 13.92 -2.09 11.07
CA HIS A 118 14.71 -0.96 10.54
C HIS A 118 14.68 -0.93 9.00
N VAL A 119 14.92 -2.07 8.35
CA VAL A 119 14.89 -2.21 6.89
C VAL A 119 13.50 -1.86 6.33
N ALA A 120 12.44 -2.45 6.90
CA ALA A 120 11.06 -2.16 6.52
C ALA A 120 10.74 -0.67 6.64
N SER A 121 11.19 -0.02 7.72
CA SER A 121 10.99 1.42 7.92
C SER A 121 11.60 2.24 6.79
N TYR A 122 12.81 1.88 6.34
CA TYR A 122 13.42 2.53 5.19
C TYR A 122 12.63 2.31 3.90
N LEU A 123 12.20 1.07 3.64
CA LEU A 123 11.44 0.75 2.42
C LEU A 123 10.13 1.54 2.35
N TYR A 124 9.44 1.77 3.46
CA TYR A 124 8.24 2.62 3.50
C TYR A 124 8.52 4.13 3.34
N THR A 125 9.77 4.57 3.35
CA THR A 125 10.12 5.94 2.93
C THR A 125 10.21 6.09 1.40
N LEU A 126 10.30 4.99 0.67
CA LEU A 126 10.53 5.00 -0.78
C LEU A 126 9.21 5.26 -1.54
N GLY A 127 9.12 6.42 -2.20
CA GLY A 127 7.94 6.81 -2.97
C GLY A 127 6.75 7.30 -2.14
N SER A 128 6.95 7.65 -0.86
CA SER A 128 5.85 8.01 0.04
C SER A 128 5.18 9.36 -0.25
N GLY A 129 5.82 10.29 -0.98
CA GLY A 129 5.19 11.44 -1.67
C GLY A 129 4.17 12.32 -0.93
N GLY A 130 4.01 12.20 0.40
CA GLY A 130 2.89 12.78 1.15
C GLY A 130 1.57 11.99 1.08
N ASN A 131 1.56 10.82 0.43
CA ASN A 131 0.41 9.93 0.41
C ASN A 131 0.36 9.07 1.68
N PRO A 132 -0.82 8.86 2.27
CA PRO A 132 -1.01 7.91 3.36
C PRO A 132 -0.53 6.53 2.89
N VAL A 133 0.44 5.97 3.60
CA VAL A 133 0.84 4.58 3.38
C VAL A 133 -0.29 3.71 3.92
N TYR A 134 -1.00 3.05 3.01
CA TYR A 134 -2.19 2.26 3.29
C TYR A 134 -1.83 0.87 3.88
N PRO A 135 -2.49 0.44 4.98
CA PRO A 135 -2.92 1.23 6.12
C PRO A 135 -2.26 0.73 7.44
N PRO A 136 -2.31 1.52 8.52
CA PRO A 136 -2.21 0.96 9.87
C PRO A 136 -3.38 0.00 10.12
N ASP A 137 -3.09 -1.21 10.63
CA ASP A 137 -4.12 -2.10 11.19
C ASP A 137 -4.98 -1.32 12.19
N PRO A 138 -6.31 -1.30 12.01
CA PRO A 138 -7.15 -2.40 12.49
C PRO A 138 -7.97 -3.07 11.38
N PRO A 139 -8.69 -4.18 11.66
CA PRO A 139 -9.49 -4.89 10.66
C PRO A 139 -10.41 -3.93 9.92
N LEU A 140 -10.51 -4.09 8.60
CA LEU A 140 -11.64 -3.53 7.86
C LEU A 140 -12.91 -3.95 8.62
N PRO A 141 -13.85 -3.03 8.93
CA PRO A 141 -15.13 -3.44 9.44
C PRO A 141 -15.74 -4.34 8.36
N LEU A 142 -15.64 -5.65 8.55
CA LEU A 142 -16.42 -6.60 7.78
C LEU A 142 -17.85 -6.13 7.97
N ARG A 143 -18.55 -5.86 6.87
CA ARG A 143 -19.96 -5.44 6.91
C ARG A 143 -20.65 -6.40 7.89
N GLY A 144 -21.14 -5.86 9.01
CA GLY A 144 -21.87 -6.65 10.00
C GLY A 144 -22.95 -7.44 9.29
N ARG A 145 -23.18 -8.68 9.69
CA ARG A 145 -24.17 -9.57 9.06
C ARG A 145 -25.61 -9.17 9.38
N GLU A 146 -25.85 -7.90 9.65
CA GLU A 146 -27.08 -7.39 10.22
C GLU A 146 -27.40 -6.08 9.48
N ASP A 147 -28.58 -6.09 8.85
CA ASP A 147 -29.34 -4.92 8.39
C ASP A 147 -29.01 -4.34 7.01
N THR A 148 -29.15 -5.16 5.95
CA THR A 148 -29.80 -4.71 4.70
C THR A 148 -30.27 -5.95 3.92
N THR A 149 -31.40 -6.51 4.34
CA THR A 149 -32.31 -7.22 3.44
C THR A 149 -33.12 -6.18 2.65
N ALA A 150 -32.47 -5.15 2.09
CA ALA A 150 -33.11 -4.34 1.06
C ALA A 150 -32.88 -5.07 -0.25
N ASP A 151 -33.88 -5.87 -0.59
CA ASP A 151 -34.31 -6.23 -1.94
C ASP A 151 -33.22 -6.14 -3.02
N LEU A 152 -32.32 -7.12 -3.04
CA LEU A 152 -31.58 -7.42 -4.26
C LEU A 152 -32.60 -8.02 -5.25
N PRO A 153 -32.78 -7.45 -6.45
CA PRO A 153 -33.65 -8.03 -7.46
C PRO A 153 -33.24 -9.48 -7.67
N GLN A 154 -34.18 -10.39 -7.41
CA GLN A 154 -33.91 -11.81 -7.54
C GLN A 154 -33.55 -12.08 -9.01
N PRO A 155 -32.37 -12.68 -9.30
CA PRO A 155 -32.03 -13.00 -10.66
C PRO A 155 -33.12 -13.90 -11.24
N ALA A 156 -33.56 -13.57 -12.46
CA ALA A 156 -34.63 -14.29 -13.14
C ALA A 156 -34.39 -15.81 -13.07
N PRO A 157 -35.44 -16.62 -12.85
CA PRO A 157 -35.29 -18.06 -12.79
C PRO A 157 -34.59 -18.54 -14.06
N ARG A 158 -33.54 -19.35 -13.90
CA ARG A 158 -32.91 -20.03 -15.04
C ARG A 158 -34.00 -20.86 -15.74
N PRO A 159 -34.07 -20.87 -17.08
CA PRO A 159 -34.95 -21.78 -17.79
C PRO A 159 -34.70 -23.20 -17.28
N SER A 160 -35.77 -23.95 -17.02
CA SER A 160 -35.68 -25.32 -16.56
C SER A 160 -34.92 -26.17 -17.58
N GLU A 161 -34.07 -27.07 -17.11
CA GLU A 161 -33.32 -28.04 -17.93
C GLU A 161 -34.23 -29.08 -18.63
N THR A 162 -35.54 -28.91 -18.53
CA THR A 162 -36.55 -29.81 -19.11
C THR A 162 -36.97 -29.40 -20.52
N GLU A 163 -36.51 -28.27 -21.05
CA GLU A 163 -36.76 -27.92 -22.45
C GLU A 163 -35.74 -28.64 -23.35
N PRO A 164 -36.17 -29.56 -24.24
CA PRO A 164 -35.23 -30.25 -25.11
C PRO A 164 -34.58 -29.21 -26.03
N ARG A 165 -33.25 -29.08 -25.95
CA ARG A 165 -32.43 -28.39 -26.96
C ARG A 165 -32.46 -29.18 -28.27
N THR A 166 -33.62 -29.30 -28.89
CA THR A 166 -33.74 -29.71 -30.30
C THR A 166 -33.28 -28.54 -31.15
N ARG A 167 -31.96 -28.46 -31.33
CA ARG A 167 -31.37 -27.67 -32.42
C ARG A 167 -32.00 -28.22 -33.70
N ARG A 168 -32.93 -27.47 -34.29
CA ARG A 168 -33.50 -27.77 -35.61
C ARG A 168 -32.33 -27.78 -36.60
N ILE A 169 -31.83 -28.97 -36.93
CA ILE A 169 -30.89 -29.15 -38.04
C ILE A 169 -31.70 -28.80 -39.28
N VAL A 170 -31.43 -27.64 -39.88
CA VAL A 170 -31.96 -27.30 -41.20
C VAL A 170 -31.22 -28.18 -42.20
N PRO A 171 -31.88 -29.10 -42.92
CA PRO A 171 -31.21 -29.87 -43.96
C PRO A 171 -30.78 -28.92 -45.08
N HIS A 172 -29.52 -29.05 -45.49
CA HIS A 172 -28.95 -28.37 -46.65
C HIS A 172 -29.64 -28.92 -47.91
N GLN A 173 -30.48 -28.11 -48.56
CA GLN A 173 -31.09 -28.46 -49.85
C GLN A 173 -29.97 -28.57 -50.90
N THR A 174 -29.64 -29.79 -51.33
CA THR A 174 -28.83 -30.02 -52.53
C THR A 174 -29.77 -30.02 -53.73
N SER A 175 -29.76 -28.94 -54.52
CA SER A 175 -30.42 -28.94 -55.83
C SER A 175 -29.53 -29.63 -56.87
N GLY A 176 -29.83 -30.89 -57.15
CA GLY A 176 -29.64 -31.52 -58.46
C GLY A 176 -31.00 -32.17 -58.80
N ALA A 177 -31.51 -32.14 -60.02
CA ALA A 177 -30.79 -32.16 -61.27
C ALA A 177 -31.74 -31.84 -62.45
N ASP A 178 -31.12 -31.62 -63.61
CA ASP A 178 -31.57 -32.04 -64.94
C ASP A 178 -32.73 -31.30 -65.62
N SER A 179 -32.38 -30.53 -66.66
CA SER A 179 -33.23 -30.33 -67.83
C SER A 179 -32.52 -30.96 -69.02
N LYS A 180 -33.01 -32.13 -69.43
CA LYS A 180 -32.71 -32.77 -70.71
C LYS A 180 -34.04 -32.92 -71.44
N THR A 181 -34.14 -32.18 -72.55
CA THR A 181 -35.02 -32.31 -73.73
C THR A 181 -36.50 -32.63 -73.50
#